data_AF-A0A920BP34-F1
#
_entry.id   AF-A0A920BP34-F1
#
_cell.length_a   1.000
_cell.length_b   1.000
_cell.length_c   1.000
_cell.angle_alpha   90.00
_cell.angle_beta   90.00
_cell.angle_gamma   90.00
#
_symmetry.space_group_name_H-M   'P 1'
#
loop_
_entity.id
_entity.type
_entity.pdbx_description
1 polymer ?
#
loop_
_entity_poly.entity_id
_entity_poly.type
_entity_poly.pdbx_seq_one_letter_code
_entity_poly.pdbx_strand_id
1 'polypeptide(L)' 'MNPPQVTALCQTAADEPEMIELSAEEYGQAVERTLKSLGYTRDQLRRQAEENSFDSPVAFMVWNTIRDHGDIGCVDKASV' A
#
# COMPACT_ATOMS: atom_id res chain seq x y z
N MET A 1 -23.26 -32.61 34.57
CA MET A 1 -22.23 -32.95 33.56
C MET A 1 -21.93 -31.67 32.78
N ASN A 2 -20.81 -31.02 33.06
CA ASN A 2 -20.31 -29.83 32.36
C ASN A 2 -18.80 -30.06 32.19
N PRO A 3 -18.25 -30.15 30.98
CA PRO A 3 -16.82 -30.32 30.80
C PRO A 3 -16.07 -29.00 31.13
N PRO A 4 -14.87 -29.06 31.73
CA PRO A 4 -14.05 -27.87 31.94
C PRO A 4 -13.56 -27.36 30.59
N GLN A 5 -13.95 -26.13 30.25
CA GLN A 5 -13.48 -25.42 29.08
C GLN A 5 -11.97 -25.14 29.28
N VAL A 6 -11.10 -25.87 28.59
CA VAL A 6 -9.68 -25.52 28.53
C VAL A 6 -9.59 -24.27 27.67
N THR A 7 -9.54 -23.10 28.30
CA THR A 7 -9.25 -21.84 27.63
C THR A 7 -7.77 -21.87 27.23
N ALA A 8 -7.48 -22.44 26.06
CA ALA A 8 -6.22 -22.20 25.38
C ALA A 8 -6.23 -20.74 24.92
N LEU A 9 -5.81 -19.84 25.81
CA LEU A 9 -5.38 -18.50 25.43
C LEU A 9 -4.07 -18.67 24.66
N CYS A 10 -4.17 -19.07 23.39
CA CYS A 10 -3.11 -18.80 22.43
C CYS A 10 -3.07 -17.28 22.26
N GLN A 11 -2.42 -16.60 23.21
CA GLN A 11 -1.83 -15.29 23.00
C GLN A 11 -0.74 -15.51 21.95
N THR A 12 -1.13 -15.54 20.67
CA THR A 12 -0.23 -15.17 19.60
C THR A 12 0.25 -13.77 19.97
N ALA A 13 1.53 -13.69 20.34
CA ALA A 13 2.23 -12.45 20.56
C ALA A 13 1.78 -11.46 19.48
N ALA A 14 1.33 -10.29 19.90
CA ALA A 14 1.17 -9.16 19.02
C ALA A 14 2.57 -8.89 18.46
N ASP A 15 2.83 -9.46 17.28
CA ASP A 15 3.93 -9.08 16.42
C ASP A 15 3.66 -7.61 16.12
N GLU A 16 4.35 -6.74 16.84
CA GLU A 16 4.29 -5.30 16.56
C GLU A 16 4.61 -5.16 15.07
N PRO A 17 3.77 -4.47 14.28
CA PRO A 17 4.01 -4.39 12.85
C PRO A 17 5.39 -3.76 12.66
N GLU A 18 6.36 -4.56 12.19
CA GLU A 18 7.68 -4.06 11.81
C GLU A 18 7.46 -2.98 10.76
N MET A 19 7.68 -1.73 11.16
CA MET A 19 7.59 -0.59 10.26
C MET A 19 8.79 -0.67 9.32
N ILE A 20 8.56 -1.23 8.13
CA ILE A 20 9.57 -1.25 7.07
C ILE A 20 9.56 0.12 6.40
N GLU A 21 10.52 0.97 6.77
CA GLU A 21 10.80 2.21 6.04
C GLU A 21 11.45 1.84 4.70
N LEU A 22 10.67 1.87 3.61
CA LEU A 22 11.20 1.70 2.26
C LEU A 22 11.86 2.99 1.82
N SER A 23 13.03 2.89 1.19
CA SER A 23 13.56 4.03 0.43
C SER A 23 12.62 4.40 -0.72
N ALA A 24 12.68 5.65 -1.19
CA ALA A 24 11.84 6.09 -2.32
C ALA A 24 12.04 5.23 -3.58
N GLU A 25 13.25 4.69 -3.78
CA GLU A 25 13.56 3.80 -4.90
C GLU A 25 12.92 2.41 -4.72
N GLU A 26 12.97 1.84 -3.52
CA GLU A 26 12.32 0.56 -3.19
C GLU A 26 10.80 0.66 -3.27
N TYR A 27 10.23 1.77 -2.78
CA TYR A 27 8.81 2.07 -2.93
C TYR A 27 8.41 2.18 -4.40
N GLY A 28 9.19 2.90 -5.21
CA GLY A 28 8.99 3.00 -6.65
C GLY A 28 8.94 1.63 -7.33
N GLN A 29 9.92 0.77 -7.04
CA GLN A 29 9.97 -0.59 -7.58
C GLN A 29 8.79 -1.47 -7.11
N ALA A 30 8.39 -1.35 -5.85
CA ALA A 30 7.24 -2.07 -5.31
C ALA A 30 5.93 -1.65 -5.98
N VAL A 31 5.75 -0.35 -6.21
CA VAL A 31 4.62 0.21 -6.95
C VAL A 31 4.60 -0.30 -8.39
N GLU A 32 5.74 -0.24 -9.11
CA GLU A 32 5.82 -0.74 -10.49
C GLU A 32 5.48 -2.24 -10.60
N ARG A 33 5.99 -3.07 -9.67
CA ARG A 33 5.66 -4.50 -9.63
C ARG A 33 4.18 -4.74 -9.36
N THR A 34 3.59 -3.99 -8.44
CA THR A 34 2.18 -4.09 -8.08
C THR A 34 1.29 -3.73 -9.26
N LEU A 35 1.57 -2.59 -9.90
CA LEU A 35 0.85 -2.15 -11.10
C LEU A 35 0.92 -3.19 -12.22
N LYS A 36 2.12 -3.73 -12.49
CA LYS A 36 2.31 -4.78 -13.49
C LYS A 36 1.54 -6.06 -13.17
N SER A 37 1.53 -6.49 -11.90
CA SER A 37 0.78 -7.67 -11.45
C SER A 37 -0.73 -7.52 -11.65
N LEU A 38 -1.25 -6.31 -11.40
CA LEU A 38 -2.66 -5.98 -11.56
C LEU A 38 -3.04 -5.62 -13.01
N GLY A 39 -2.07 -5.57 -13.93
CA GLY A 39 -2.31 -5.23 -15.33
C GLY A 39 -2.61 -3.75 -15.59
N TYR A 40 -2.27 -2.87 -14.65
CA TYR A 40 -2.43 -1.42 -14.80
C TYR A 40 -1.09 -0.74 -15.05
N THR A 41 -1.14 0.43 -15.69
CA THR A 41 -0.03 1.38 -15.69
C THR A 41 -0.37 2.61 -14.84
N ARG A 42 0.66 3.31 -14.36
CA ARG A 42 0.47 4.54 -13.58
C ARG A 42 -0.28 5.61 -14.39
N ASP A 43 -0.03 5.71 -15.69
CA ASP A 43 -0.73 6.62 -16.59
C ASP A 43 -2.21 6.27 -16.76
N GLN A 44 -2.55 4.99 -16.83
CA GLN A 44 -3.95 4.55 -16.89
C GLN A 44 -4.70 4.95 -15.62
N LEU A 45 -4.13 4.65 -14.44
CA LEU A 45 -4.74 5.04 -13.17
C LEU A 45 -4.88 6.56 -13.03
N ARG A 46 -3.89 7.33 -13.52
CA ARG A 46 -3.95 8.79 -13.55
C ARG A 46 -5.12 9.28 -14.40
N ARG A 47 -5.29 8.76 -15.62
CA ARG A 47 -6.42 9.13 -16.49
C ARG A 47 -7.76 8.78 -15.86
N GLN A 48 -7.90 7.56 -15.33
CA GLN A 48 -9.10 7.14 -14.62
C GLN A 48 -9.42 8.06 -13.42
N ALA A 49 -8.39 8.54 -12.72
CA ALA A 49 -8.56 9.50 -11.63
C ALA A 49 -9.02 10.89 -12.12
N GLU A 50 -8.43 11.38 -13.21
CA GLU A 50 -8.82 12.66 -13.84
C GLU A 50 -10.27 12.61 -14.36
N GLU A 51 -10.67 11.47 -14.93
CA GLU A 51 -12.02 11.21 -15.44
C GLU A 51 -13.01 10.78 -14.35
N ASN A 52 -12.53 10.59 -13.11
CA ASN A 52 -13.27 10.06 -11.96
C ASN A 52 -14.04 8.76 -12.30
N SER A 53 -13.43 7.93 -13.14
CA SER A 53 -14.00 6.71 -13.70
C SER A 53 -12.99 5.59 -13.61
N PHE A 54 -12.90 4.97 -12.43
CA PHE A 54 -12.06 3.80 -12.21
C PHE A 54 -12.76 2.54 -12.69
N ASP A 55 -12.03 1.70 -13.43
CA ASP A 55 -12.55 0.42 -13.93
C ASP A 55 -12.81 -0.61 -12.82
N SER A 56 -12.22 -0.40 -11.62
CA SER A 56 -12.36 -1.29 -10.48
C SER A 56 -12.09 -0.58 -9.15
N PRO A 57 -12.72 -1.00 -8.04
CA PRO A 57 -12.37 -0.53 -6.70
C PRO A 57 -10.90 -0.77 -6.35
N VAL A 58 -10.26 -1.81 -6.90
CA VAL A 58 -8.82 -2.05 -6.72
C VAL A 58 -7.99 -0.94 -7.36
N ALA A 59 -8.35 -0.51 -8.57
CA ALA A 59 -7.68 0.59 -9.27
C ALA A 59 -7.77 1.91 -8.48
N PHE A 60 -8.94 2.18 -7.90
CA PHE A 60 -9.15 3.33 -7.01
C PHE A 60 -8.28 3.27 -5.75
N MET A 61 -8.24 2.13 -5.06
CA MET A 61 -7.42 1.97 -3.85
C MET A 61 -5.94 2.13 -4.16
N VAL A 62 -5.45 1.44 -5.19
CA VAL A 62 -4.04 1.52 -5.61
C VAL A 62 -3.66 2.96 -5.99
N TRP A 63 -4.50 3.66 -6.73
CA TRP A 63 -4.26 5.07 -7.05
C TRP A 63 -4.16 5.95 -5.80
N ASN A 64 -5.07 5.77 -4.82
CA ASN A 64 -5.02 6.54 -3.59
C ASN A 64 -3.76 6.24 -2.76
N THR A 65 -3.36 4.97 -2.65
CA THR A 65 -2.11 4.59 -1.96
C THR A 65 -0.89 5.20 -2.64
N ILE A 66 -0.81 5.14 -3.98
CA ILE A 66 0.31 5.72 -4.72
C ILE A 66 0.32 7.25 -4.60
N ARG A 67 -0.84 7.91 -4.60
CA ARG A 67 -0.96 9.36 -4.49
C ARG A 67 -0.55 9.86 -3.10
N ASP A 68 -1.00 9.19 -2.05
CA ASP A 68 -0.72 9.58 -0.64
C ASP A 68 0.78 9.49 -0.32
N HIS A 69 1.45 8.46 -0.83
CA HIS A 69 2.90 8.30 -0.69
C HIS A 69 3.73 8.96 -1.81
N GLY A 70 3.09 9.43 -2.87
CA GLY A 70 3.74 10.05 -4.03
C GLY A 70 4.28 11.45 -3.76
N ASP A 71 3.90 12.06 -2.63
CA ASP A 71 4.42 13.34 -2.14
C ASP A 71 5.63 13.20 -1.20
N ILE A 72 6.17 11.99 -1.01
CA ILE A 72 7.49 11.79 -0.34
C ILE A 72 8.65 12.09 -1.34
N GLY A 73 8.33 12.78 -2.44
CA GLY A 73 9.21 13.13 -3.55
C GLY A 73 9.36 14.63 -3.79
N CYS A 74 9.23 15.47 -2.77
CA CYS A 74 9.90 16.77 -2.74
C CYS A 74 10.99 16.77 -1.65
N VAL A 75 11.96 15.85 -1.76
CA VAL A 75 13.30 16.17 -1.26
C VAL A 75 13.83 17.27 -2.18
N ASP A 76 13.60 18.49 -1.74
CA ASP A 76 14.32 19.68 -2.15
C ASP A 76 15.83 19.37 -2.07
N LYS A 77 16.43 19.00 -3.21
CA LYS A 77 17.89 19.10 -3.39
C LYS A 77 18.23 20.53 -3.79
N ALA A 78 17.79 21.51 -3.03
CA ALA A 78 18.09 22.90 -3.26
C ALA A 78 18.09 23.74 -1.97
N SER A 79 18.80 23.34 -0.91
CA SER A 79 19.44 24.26 0.05
C SER A 79 20.23 23.52 1.15
N VAL A 80 21.55 23.35 0.99
CA VAL A 80 22.63 24.14 1.64
C VAL A 80 23.99 23.57 1.27
#